data_AF-A0A820GJ60-F1
#
_entry.id   AF-A0A820GJ60-F1
#
_cell.length_a   1.000
_cell.length_b   1.000
_cell.length_c   1.000
_cell.angle_alpha   90.00
_cell.angle_beta   90.00
_cell.angle_gamma   90.00
#
_symmetry.space_group_name_H-M   'P 1'
#
loop_
_entity.id
_entity.type
_entity.pdbx_description
1 polymer ?
#
loop_
_entity_poly.entity_id
_entity_poly.type
_entity_poly.pdbx_seq_one_letter_code
_entity_poly.pdbx_strand_id
1 'polypeptide(L)'
;MTIMGLNSWIHWASWFTRSLIFLIIADILIAVCYIVKVPLKNGDPSSVIGESDITLVFFFLFTYSITSICFMFLISTFFDKANSAAAGTGGLWFLSYLPYAFIQPCYETMTRAAKMGTCLLHNIGLSLGAQLIGQFEGKGTGLQWSMFNEPVSVDDNFTMQDVIIMLYIDAAIYLLFALYIENIWPGQYGIPKSFYYPFQLSYWRGYTTSNVHVSDEFIDEAENNNSAAFESEPVDKELGVQLNNVSKTYSFLLNNRPPVHAVQNLSMNIYHGQLTALLGHNGAGKSTTISMIT
;
A
#
# COMPACT_ATOMS: atom_id res chain seq x y z
N MET A 1 -13.69 2.60 -6.76
CA MET A 1 -13.78 3.83 -5.92
C MET A 1 -13.09 5.02 -6.57
N THR A 2 -11.99 4.81 -7.31
CA THR A 2 -11.34 5.88 -8.11
C THR A 2 -12.25 6.49 -9.17
N ILE A 3 -13.14 5.71 -9.79
CA ILE A 3 -14.19 6.20 -10.73
C ILE A 3 -15.17 7.17 -10.03
N MET A 4 -15.29 7.13 -8.69
CA MET A 4 -16.13 8.07 -7.92
C MET A 4 -15.36 9.33 -7.50
N GLY A 5 -14.15 9.56 -8.03
CA GLY A 5 -13.30 10.72 -7.71
C GLY A 5 -12.55 10.63 -6.38
N LEU A 6 -12.56 9.47 -5.71
CA LEU A 6 -11.85 9.28 -4.44
C LEU A 6 -10.35 9.05 -4.65
N ASN A 7 -9.54 9.77 -3.88
CA ASN A 7 -8.08 9.62 -3.86
C ASN A 7 -7.67 8.23 -3.36
N SER A 8 -6.71 7.59 -4.03
CA SER A 8 -6.23 6.23 -3.68
C SER A 8 -5.69 6.12 -2.25
N TRP A 9 -5.10 7.18 -1.70
CA TRP A 9 -4.56 7.16 -0.33
C TRP A 9 -5.66 6.90 0.73
N ILE A 10 -6.90 7.35 0.48
CA ILE A 10 -8.03 7.17 1.39
C ILE A 10 -8.36 5.69 1.52
N HIS A 11 -8.26 4.95 0.42
CA HIS A 11 -8.46 3.51 0.41
C HIS A 11 -7.42 2.80 1.28
N TRP A 12 -6.13 3.13 1.11
CA TRP A 12 -5.05 2.59 1.94
C TRP A 12 -5.22 2.93 3.42
N ALA A 13 -5.54 4.19 3.74
CA ALA A 13 -5.74 4.63 5.11
C ALA A 13 -6.94 3.92 5.77
N SER A 14 -8.02 3.67 5.02
CA SER A 14 -9.19 2.95 5.51
C SER A 14 -8.84 1.48 5.85
N TRP A 15 -8.17 0.77 4.94
CA TRP A 15 -7.72 -0.60 5.20
C TRP A 15 -6.72 -0.66 6.35
N PHE A 16 -5.79 0.30 6.43
CA PHE A 16 -4.80 0.38 7.50
C PHE A 16 -5.47 0.55 8.85
N THR A 17 -6.37 1.53 8.96
CA THR A 17 -7.08 1.84 10.20
C THR A 17 -7.93 0.67 10.66
N ARG A 18 -8.66 0.04 9.73
CA ARG A 18 -9.49 -1.13 10.04
C ARG A 18 -8.64 -2.28 10.58
N SER A 19 -7.55 -2.63 9.89
CA SER A 19 -6.65 -3.72 10.30
C SER A 19 -5.94 -3.41 11.62
N LEU A 20 -5.52 -2.15 11.83
CA LEU A 20 -4.85 -1.73 13.05
C LEU A 20 -5.77 -1.88 14.27
N ILE A 21 -7.05 -1.51 14.17
CA ILE A 21 -8.01 -1.68 15.27
C ILE A 21 -8.14 -3.14 15.68
N PHE A 22 -8.22 -4.07 14.70
CA PHE A 22 -8.29 -5.50 14.99
C PHE A 22 -7.02 -6.02 15.67
N LEU A 23 -5.84 -5.57 15.23
CA LEU A 23 -4.57 -5.99 15.82
C LEU A 23 -4.33 -5.39 17.20
N ILE A 24 -4.72 -4.14 17.47
CA ILE A 24 -4.61 -3.54 18.81
C ILE A 24 -5.37 -4.39 19.84
N ILE A 25 -6.56 -4.89 19.50
CA ILE A 25 -7.34 -5.76 20.40
C ILE A 25 -6.56 -7.04 20.69
N ALA A 26 -5.94 -7.65 19.67
CA ALA A 26 -5.10 -8.83 19.84
C ALA A 26 -3.85 -8.53 20.68
N ASP A 27 -3.18 -7.40 20.47
CA ASP A 27 -1.98 -6.99 21.21
C ASP A 27 -2.28 -6.77 22.70
N ILE A 28 -3.43 -6.16 23.01
CA ILE A 28 -3.89 -6.02 24.40
C ILE A 28 -4.14 -7.40 25.03
N LEU A 29 -4.83 -8.30 24.32
CA LEU A 29 -5.10 -9.65 24.82
C LEU A 29 -3.80 -10.43 25.08
N ILE A 30 -2.84 -10.36 24.15
CA ILE A 30 -1.53 -11.00 24.28
C ILE A 30 -0.75 -10.40 25.47
N ALA A 31 -0.72 -9.07 25.59
CA ALA A 31 -0.05 -8.39 26.70
C ALA A 31 -0.64 -8.78 28.06
N VAL A 32 -1.97 -8.87 28.17
CA VAL A 32 -2.64 -9.35 29.38
C VAL A 32 -2.28 -10.82 29.67
N CYS A 33 -2.34 -11.68 28.66
CA CYS A 33 -1.99 -13.10 28.80
C CYS A 33 -0.55 -13.33 29.31
N TYR A 34 0.42 -12.47 28.93
CA TYR A 34 1.80 -12.61 29.40
C TYR A 34 1.99 -12.33 30.90
N ILE A 35 1.10 -11.52 31.48
CA ILE A 35 1.22 -11.03 32.86
C ILE A 35 0.32 -11.78 33.83
N VAL A 36 -0.82 -12.29 33.36
CA VAL A 36 -1.74 -13.05 34.22
C VAL A 36 -0.99 -14.20 34.86
N LYS A 37 -0.79 -14.10 36.18
CA LYS A 37 -0.16 -15.15 36.96
C LYS A 37 -1.14 -16.31 37.04
N VAL A 38 -0.84 -17.38 36.33
CA VAL A 38 -1.68 -18.57 36.34
C VAL A 38 -1.27 -19.40 37.56
N PRO A 39 -2.19 -19.80 38.45
CA PRO A 39 -1.86 -20.71 39.52
C PRO A 39 -1.52 -22.08 38.92
N LEU A 40 -0.24 -22.47 38.96
CA LEU A 40 0.17 -23.82 38.59
C LEU A 40 -0.26 -24.80 39.69
N LYS A 41 -0.60 -26.04 39.28
CA LYS A 41 -1.10 -27.10 40.17
C LYS A 41 -0.19 -27.45 41.36
N ASN A 42 1.07 -27.00 41.39
CA ASN A 42 2.08 -27.41 42.37
C ASN A 42 2.84 -26.27 43.09
N GLY A 43 2.40 -25.00 43.03
CA GLY A 43 3.12 -23.91 43.72
C GLY A 43 2.89 -22.53 43.11
N ASP A 44 3.53 -21.52 43.71
CA ASP A 44 3.26 -20.08 43.60
C ASP A 44 2.86 -19.57 42.21
N PRO A 45 1.90 -18.61 42.15
CA PRO A 45 1.39 -18.08 40.90
C PRO A 45 2.52 -17.48 40.06
N SER A 46 2.84 -18.14 38.94
CA SER A 46 3.93 -17.77 38.05
C SER A 46 3.36 -17.12 36.79
N SER A 47 3.89 -15.95 36.43
CA SER A 47 3.63 -15.26 35.17
C SER A 47 4.66 -15.68 34.12
N VAL A 48 4.31 -15.58 32.84
CA VAL A 48 5.25 -15.85 31.73
C VAL A 48 6.32 -14.76 31.68
N ILE A 49 5.91 -13.51 31.92
CA ILE A 49 6.78 -12.34 32.05
C ILE A 49 6.28 -11.57 33.28
N GLY A 50 6.93 -11.78 34.43
CA GLY A 50 6.50 -11.24 35.72
C GLY A 50 7.10 -9.90 36.10
N GLU A 51 8.33 -9.62 35.65
CA GLU A 51 9.10 -8.45 36.08
C GLU A 51 9.13 -7.33 35.02
N SER A 52 8.69 -7.60 33.79
CA SER A 52 8.70 -6.62 32.70
C SER A 52 7.48 -5.68 32.70
N ASP A 53 7.69 -4.43 32.25
CA ASP A 53 6.64 -3.42 32.13
C ASP A 53 5.65 -3.75 30.99
N ILE A 54 4.36 -3.84 31.34
CA ILE A 54 3.28 -4.15 30.38
C ILE A 54 3.21 -3.17 29.22
N THR A 55 3.42 -1.89 29.51
CA THR A 55 3.30 -0.80 28.53
C THR A 55 4.39 -0.89 27.48
N LEU A 56 5.57 -1.39 27.86
CA LEU A 56 6.70 -1.55 26.95
C LEU A 56 6.52 -2.79 26.07
N VAL A 57 6.07 -3.91 26.64
CA VAL A 57 5.71 -5.12 25.87
C VAL A 57 4.58 -4.80 24.87
N PHE A 58 3.55 -4.07 25.31
CA PHE A 58 2.48 -3.61 24.42
C PHE A 58 3.01 -2.69 23.31
N PHE A 59 3.87 -1.73 23.65
CA PHE A 59 4.47 -0.82 22.65
C PHE A 59 5.30 -1.56 21.59
N PHE A 60 6.04 -2.59 22.02
CA PHE A 60 6.78 -3.47 21.12
C PHE A 60 5.85 -4.25 20.17
N LEU A 61 4.82 -4.90 20.70
CA LEU A 61 3.82 -5.63 19.91
C LEU A 61 3.06 -4.71 18.95
N PHE A 62 2.68 -3.52 19.40
CA PHE A 62 2.01 -2.51 18.60
C PHE A 62 2.86 -2.05 17.41
N THR A 63 4.16 -1.82 17.63
CA THR A 63 5.11 -1.46 16.56
C THR A 63 5.25 -2.60 15.55
N TYR A 64 5.28 -3.84 16.02
CA TYR A 64 5.28 -5.02 15.16
C TYR A 64 4.00 -5.14 14.32
N SER A 65 2.83 -4.87 14.92
CA SER A 65 1.53 -4.86 14.23
C SER A 65 1.50 -3.83 13.08
N ILE A 66 2.02 -2.62 13.30
CA ILE A 66 2.15 -1.61 12.23
C ILE A 66 3.00 -2.13 11.07
N THR A 67 4.18 -2.68 11.39
CA THR A 67 5.14 -3.19 10.40
C THR A 67 4.56 -4.37 9.61
N SER A 68 3.83 -5.24 10.30
CA SER A 68 3.14 -6.40 9.69
C SER A 68 2.05 -5.96 8.71
N ILE A 69 1.28 -4.92 9.02
CA ILE A 69 0.29 -4.37 8.08
C ILE A 69 1.00 -3.81 6.84
N CYS A 70 2.08 -3.05 7.01
CA CYS A 70 2.86 -2.51 5.89
C CYS A 70 3.43 -3.63 5.01
N PHE A 71 3.91 -4.72 5.60
CA PHE A 71 4.34 -5.91 4.86
C PHE A 71 3.19 -6.53 4.07
N MET A 72 2.00 -6.69 4.67
CA MET A 72 0.83 -7.23 3.97
C MET A 72 0.38 -6.36 2.80
N PHE A 73 0.52 -5.04 2.93
CA PHE A 73 0.26 -4.10 1.83
C PHE A 73 1.27 -4.25 0.70
N LEU A 74 2.56 -4.44 1.02
CA LEU A 74 3.56 -4.74 0.00
C LEU A 74 3.21 -6.02 -0.75
N ILE A 75 2.93 -7.10 -0.03
CA ILE A 75 2.60 -8.39 -0.63
C ILE A 75 1.32 -8.34 -1.47
N SER A 76 0.29 -7.61 -1.04
CA SER A 76 -0.97 -7.52 -1.78
C SER A 76 -0.82 -6.88 -3.16
N THR A 77 0.15 -5.97 -3.36
CA THR A 77 0.40 -5.33 -4.66
C THR A 77 0.94 -6.28 -5.73
N PHE A 78 1.48 -7.45 -5.36
CA PHE A 78 2.00 -8.42 -6.32
C PHE A 78 0.95 -9.41 -6.85
N PHE A 79 -0.24 -9.46 -6.26
CA PHE A 79 -1.24 -10.47 -6.59
C PHE A 79 -2.52 -9.86 -7.19
N ASP A 80 -2.82 -10.24 -8.44
CA ASP A 80 -4.06 -9.83 -9.12
C ASP A 80 -5.29 -10.65 -8.67
N LYS A 81 -5.07 -11.85 -8.14
CA LYS A 81 -6.14 -12.81 -7.78
C LYS A 81 -6.19 -13.06 -6.29
N ALA A 82 -7.36 -12.89 -5.67
CA ALA A 82 -7.58 -13.05 -4.23
C ALA A 82 -7.16 -14.42 -3.68
N ASN A 83 -7.51 -15.52 -4.36
CA ASN A 83 -7.17 -16.87 -3.88
C ASN A 83 -5.65 -17.14 -3.96
N SER A 84 -4.98 -16.61 -4.98
CA SER A 84 -3.53 -16.71 -5.11
C SER A 84 -2.82 -15.86 -4.06
N ALA A 85 -3.36 -14.67 -3.77
CA ALA A 85 -2.86 -13.80 -2.72
C ALA A 85 -2.95 -14.48 -1.35
N ALA A 86 -4.11 -15.06 -1.02
CA ALA A 86 -4.30 -15.72 0.28
C ALA A 86 -3.31 -16.88 0.51
N ALA A 87 -3.11 -17.75 -0.49
CA ALA A 87 -2.14 -18.84 -0.39
C ALA A 87 -0.68 -18.36 -0.40
N GLY A 88 -0.37 -17.39 -1.28
CA GLY A 88 0.97 -16.84 -1.43
C GLY A 88 1.46 -16.08 -0.20
N THR A 89 0.59 -15.26 0.41
CA THR A 89 0.88 -14.50 1.63
C THR A 89 1.23 -15.42 2.80
N GLY A 90 0.48 -16.51 3.00
CA GLY A 90 0.79 -17.48 4.04
C GLY A 90 2.18 -18.12 3.85
N GLY A 91 2.49 -18.54 2.62
CA GLY A 91 3.80 -19.07 2.28
C GLY A 91 4.95 -18.08 2.51
N LEU A 92 4.77 -16.82 2.10
CA LEU A 92 5.76 -15.76 2.29
C LEU A 92 5.96 -15.41 3.77
N TRP A 93 4.88 -15.42 4.57
CA TRP A 93 4.97 -15.20 6.01
C TRP A 93 5.84 -16.27 6.69
N PHE A 94 5.58 -17.55 6.39
CA PHE A 94 6.43 -18.64 6.89
C PHE A 94 7.88 -18.52 6.40
N LEU A 95 8.08 -18.17 5.13
CA LEU A 95 9.40 -17.98 4.55
C LEU A 95 10.18 -16.86 5.24
N SER A 96 9.51 -15.77 5.65
CA SER A 96 10.16 -14.68 6.39
C SER A 96 10.59 -15.05 7.81
N TYR A 97 10.01 -16.11 8.40
CA TYR A 97 10.42 -16.61 9.72
C TYR A 97 11.61 -17.57 9.65
N LEU A 98 11.77 -18.32 8.54
CA LEU A 98 12.82 -19.35 8.39
C LEU A 98 14.25 -18.87 8.68
N PRO A 99 14.69 -17.66 8.27
CA PRO A 99 16.06 -17.22 8.53
C PRO A 99 16.40 -17.12 10.03
N TYR A 100 15.42 -16.88 10.91
CA TYR A 100 15.66 -16.81 12.35
C TYR A 100 16.26 -18.11 12.91
N ALA A 101 15.84 -19.27 12.39
CA ALA A 101 16.37 -20.57 12.80
C ALA A 101 17.88 -20.71 12.55
N PHE A 102 18.42 -20.01 11.54
CA PHE A 102 19.85 -20.00 11.22
C PHE A 102 20.62 -18.88 11.91
N ILE A 103 19.94 -17.77 12.24
CA ILE A 103 20.57 -16.63 12.92
C ILE A 103 20.74 -16.92 14.41
N GLN A 104 19.81 -17.65 15.02
CA GLN A 104 19.81 -17.90 16.46
C GLN A 104 21.13 -18.50 17.00
N PRO A 105 21.72 -19.53 16.37
CA PRO A 105 23.00 -20.09 16.82
C PRO A 105 24.19 -19.13 16.62
N CYS A 106 24.08 -18.22 15.65
CA CYS A 106 25.14 -17.28 15.31
C CYS A 106 25.04 -15.96 16.10
N TYR A 107 23.96 -15.76 16.86
CA TYR A 107 23.63 -14.49 17.51
C TYR A 107 24.78 -13.89 18.33
N GLU A 108 25.50 -14.71 19.10
CA GLU A 108 26.61 -14.25 19.95
C GLU A 108 27.83 -13.79 19.16
N THR A 109 28.03 -14.33 17.95
CA THR A 109 29.18 -13.99 17.10
C THR A 109 28.94 -12.79 16.19
N MET A 110 27.69 -12.32 16.09
CA MET A 110 27.29 -11.26 15.17
C MET A 110 27.51 -9.87 15.76
N THR A 111 27.99 -8.95 14.91
CA THR A 111 28.10 -7.54 15.27
C THR A 111 26.72 -6.88 15.40
N ARG A 112 26.64 -5.78 16.17
CA ARG A 112 25.40 -4.99 16.32
C ARG A 112 24.77 -4.61 14.98
N ALA A 113 25.58 -4.15 14.02
CA ALA A 113 25.09 -3.78 12.69
C ALA A 113 24.52 -4.98 11.91
N ALA A 114 25.13 -6.17 12.05
CA ALA A 114 24.61 -7.39 11.43
C ALA A 114 23.26 -7.80 12.06
N LYS A 115 23.12 -7.70 13.39
CA LYS A 115 21.86 -7.94 14.10
C LYS A 115 20.76 -6.98 13.63
N MET A 116 21.07 -5.68 13.58
CA MET A 116 20.15 -4.66 13.06
C MET A 116 19.78 -4.94 11.59
N GLY A 117 20.73 -5.35 10.75
CA GLY A 117 20.48 -5.71 9.36
C GLY A 117 19.55 -6.92 9.23
N THR A 118 19.66 -7.92 10.12
CA THR A 118 18.70 -9.04 10.13
C THR A 118 17.31 -8.64 10.59
N CYS A 119 17.16 -7.56 11.36
CA CYS A 119 15.85 -7.05 11.74
C CYS A 119 15.04 -6.51 10.55
N LEU A 120 15.66 -6.25 9.39
CA LEU A 120 14.97 -5.78 8.17
C LEU A 120 13.88 -6.73 7.65
N LEU A 121 13.92 -7.98 8.11
CA LEU A 121 12.81 -8.90 8.01
C LEU A 121 12.03 -8.81 9.32
N HIS A 122 10.89 -8.12 9.28
CA HIS A 122 10.05 -7.84 10.47
C HIS A 122 9.83 -9.05 11.40
N ASN A 123 9.66 -10.26 10.86
CA ASN A 123 9.51 -11.50 11.64
C ASN A 123 10.75 -11.82 12.50
N ILE A 124 11.95 -11.55 11.99
CA ILE A 124 13.21 -11.68 12.74
C ILE A 124 13.31 -10.59 13.80
N GLY A 125 12.88 -9.36 13.48
CA GLY A 125 12.76 -8.27 14.45
C GLY A 125 11.89 -8.66 15.66
N LEU A 126 10.73 -9.29 15.42
CA LEU A 126 9.89 -9.83 16.47
C LEU A 126 10.62 -10.89 17.31
N SER A 127 11.28 -11.85 16.66
CA SER A 127 11.97 -12.94 17.35
C SER A 127 13.13 -12.46 18.21
N LEU A 128 13.96 -11.54 17.69
CA LEU A 128 15.08 -10.95 18.44
C LEU A 128 14.59 -10.08 19.59
N GLY A 129 13.52 -9.30 19.41
CA GLY A 129 12.91 -8.54 20.50
C GLY A 129 12.33 -9.44 21.59
N ALA A 130 11.65 -10.53 21.22
CA ALA A 130 11.15 -11.52 22.16
C ALA A 130 12.28 -12.24 22.92
N GLN A 131 13.39 -12.54 22.25
CA GLN A 131 14.57 -13.10 22.89
C GLN A 131 15.17 -12.14 23.93
N LEU A 132 15.30 -10.85 23.60
CA LEU A 132 15.80 -9.84 24.54
C LEU A 132 14.89 -9.71 25.76
N ILE A 133 13.56 -9.68 25.57
CA ILE A 133 12.58 -9.71 26.67
C ILE A 133 12.83 -10.94 27.56
N GLY A 134 13.00 -12.13 26.97
CA GLY A 134 13.28 -13.36 27.70
C GLY A 134 14.60 -13.31 28.48
N GLN A 135 15.63 -12.66 27.94
CA GLN A 135 16.91 -12.52 28.64
C GLN A 135 16.85 -11.52 29.80
N PHE A 136 16.12 -10.40 29.66
CA PHE A 136 15.89 -9.45 30.75
C PHE A 136 15.06 -10.08 31.88
N GLU A 137 14.07 -10.88 31.54
CA GLU A 137 13.27 -11.64 32.50
C GLU A 137 14.14 -12.70 33.20
N GLY A 138 14.99 -13.42 32.45
CA GLY A 138 15.93 -14.40 33.00
C GLY A 138 16.97 -13.80 33.96
N LYS A 139 17.25 -12.49 33.86
CA LYS A 139 18.09 -11.75 34.82
C LYS A 139 17.34 -11.28 36.07
N GLY A 140 16.01 -11.34 36.07
CA GLY A 140 15.15 -10.91 37.17
C GLY A 140 14.96 -9.39 37.27
N THR A 141 15.47 -8.59 36.33
CA THR A 141 15.17 -7.14 36.27
C THR A 141 13.89 -6.87 35.48
N GLY A 142 13.56 -7.76 34.55
CA GLY A 142 12.53 -7.52 33.55
C GLY A 142 12.91 -6.39 32.59
N LEU A 143 12.10 -6.21 31.55
CA LEU A 143 12.25 -5.11 30.61
C LEU A 143 11.50 -3.87 31.13
N GLN A 144 12.25 -2.86 31.57
CA GLN A 144 11.72 -1.60 32.08
C GLN A 144 12.03 -0.42 31.14
N TRP A 145 11.21 0.63 31.19
CA TRP A 145 11.43 1.85 30.39
C TRP A 145 12.76 2.55 30.66
N SER A 146 13.25 2.49 31.90
CA SER A 146 14.55 3.04 32.31
C SER A 146 15.72 2.35 31.61
N MET A 147 15.62 1.03 31.40
CA MET A 147 16.66 0.17 30.80
C MET A 147 16.45 -0.04 29.30
N PHE A 148 15.55 0.72 28.67
CA PHE A 148 15.18 0.56 27.26
C PHE A 148 16.36 0.68 26.28
N ASN A 149 17.32 1.54 26.62
CA ASN A 149 18.54 1.77 25.84
C ASN A 149 19.76 1.06 26.44
N GLU A 150 19.57 0.22 27.44
CA GLU A 150 20.65 -0.53 28.05
C GLU A 150 20.78 -1.91 27.39
N PRO A 151 22.02 -2.36 27.11
CA PRO A 151 22.24 -3.69 26.60
C PRO A 151 21.95 -4.74 27.67
N VAL A 152 21.48 -5.91 27.24
CA VAL A 152 21.29 -7.03 28.15
C VAL A 152 22.63 -7.47 28.72
N SER A 153 23.65 -7.73 27.89
CA SER A 153 24.96 -8.21 28.32
C SER A 153 26.05 -7.16 28.08
N VAL A 154 27.09 -7.16 28.91
CA VAL A 154 28.27 -6.30 28.71
C VAL A 154 28.99 -6.64 27.40
N ASP A 155 28.89 -7.90 26.96
CA ASP A 155 29.48 -8.39 25.72
C ASP A 155 28.64 -8.12 24.47
N ASP A 156 27.38 -7.69 24.63
CA ASP A 156 26.44 -7.47 23.51
C ASP A 156 25.77 -6.09 23.58
N ASN A 157 26.15 -5.21 22.66
CA ASN A 157 25.64 -3.84 22.59
C ASN A 157 24.25 -3.70 21.92
N PHE A 158 23.55 -4.81 21.66
CA PHE A 158 22.24 -4.80 21.01
C PHE A 158 21.13 -4.54 22.04
N THR A 159 20.26 -3.55 21.76
CA THR A 159 19.24 -3.08 22.71
C THR A 159 17.83 -3.23 22.13
N MET A 160 16.82 -3.17 23.01
CA MET A 160 15.41 -3.16 22.58
C MET A 160 15.06 -1.93 21.73
N GLN A 161 15.72 -0.80 21.99
CA GLN A 161 15.60 0.40 21.17
C GLN A 161 15.99 0.15 19.71
N ASP A 162 17.09 -0.56 19.47
CA ASP A 162 17.56 -0.86 18.10
C ASP A 162 16.52 -1.66 17.32
N VAL A 163 15.87 -2.63 17.98
CA VAL A 163 14.80 -3.46 17.38
C VAL A 163 13.61 -2.58 16.97
N ILE A 164 13.11 -1.73 17.87
CA ILE A 164 11.94 -0.88 17.60
C ILE A 164 12.23 0.14 16.49
N ILE A 165 13.42 0.76 16.50
CA ILE A 165 13.83 1.69 15.45
C ILE A 165 13.88 0.97 14.10
N MET A 166 14.47 -0.23 14.04
CA MET A 166 14.53 -1.00 12.81
C MET A 166 13.14 -1.45 12.31
N LEU A 167 12.20 -1.81 13.20
CA LEU A 167 10.82 -2.12 12.80
C LEU A 167 10.11 -0.91 12.18
N TYR A 168 10.30 0.31 12.71
CA TYR A 168 9.76 1.51 12.07
C TYR A 168 10.38 1.81 10.71
N ILE A 169 11.69 1.56 10.57
CA ILE A 169 12.39 1.68 9.28
C ILE A 169 11.80 0.69 8.27
N ASP A 170 11.54 -0.57 8.68
CA ASP A 170 10.90 -1.57 7.83
C ASP A 170 9.50 -1.18 7.42
N ALA A 171 8.69 -0.67 8.35
CA ALA A 171 7.34 -0.20 8.05
C ALA A 171 7.36 0.89 6.98
N ALA A 172 8.29 1.85 7.09
CA ALA A 172 8.49 2.90 6.10
C ALA A 172 8.94 2.33 4.75
N ILE A 173 9.91 1.41 4.74
CA ILE A 173 10.41 0.75 3.54
C ILE A 173 9.27 0.00 2.82
N TYR A 174 8.54 -0.86 3.53
CA TYR A 174 7.45 -1.64 2.97
C TYR A 174 6.32 -0.76 2.44
N LEU A 175 5.96 0.32 3.15
CA LEU A 175 4.95 1.27 2.69
C LEU A 175 5.39 2.01 1.42
N LEU A 176 6.65 2.46 1.35
CA LEU A 176 7.20 3.12 0.16
C LEU A 176 7.21 2.15 -1.04
N PHE A 177 7.64 0.91 -0.84
CA PHE A 177 7.61 -0.10 -1.90
C PHE A 177 6.19 -0.45 -2.33
N ALA A 178 5.23 -0.57 -1.41
CA ALA A 178 3.83 -0.82 -1.74
C ALA A 178 3.26 0.28 -2.63
N LEU A 179 3.43 1.55 -2.24
CA LEU A 179 2.98 2.70 -3.03
C LEU A 179 3.71 2.82 -4.36
N TYR A 180 4.98 2.45 -4.41
CA TYR A 180 5.77 2.46 -5.64
C TYR A 180 5.29 1.39 -6.64
N ILE A 181 5.11 0.16 -6.18
CA ILE A 181 4.70 -0.97 -7.02
C ILE A 181 3.27 -0.79 -7.52
N GLU A 182 2.36 -0.28 -6.69
CA GLU A 182 0.98 0.03 -7.11
C GLU A 182 0.95 1.00 -8.31
N ASN A 183 1.85 1.99 -8.34
CA ASN A 183 1.93 2.93 -9.46
C ASN A 183 2.50 2.30 -10.75
N ILE A 184 3.34 1.27 -10.63
CA ILE A 184 3.96 0.57 -11.77
C ILE A 184 3.03 -0.52 -12.31
N TRP A 185 2.35 -1.25 -11.42
CA TRP A 185 1.42 -2.32 -11.73
C TRP A 185 0.04 -2.05 -11.12
N PRO A 186 -0.74 -1.14 -11.70
CA PRO A 186 -2.04 -0.73 -11.14
C PRO A 186 -3.18 -1.73 -11.46
N GLY A 187 -2.87 -3.02 -11.66
CA GLY A 187 -3.85 -4.09 -11.89
C GLY A 187 -4.67 -3.94 -13.19
N GLN A 188 -5.87 -4.56 -13.22
CA GLN A 188 -6.68 -4.74 -14.44
C GLN A 188 -7.27 -3.46 -15.06
N TYR A 189 -7.40 -2.38 -14.29
CA TYR A 189 -8.10 -1.16 -14.72
C TYR A 189 -7.23 0.11 -14.67
N GLY A 190 -5.96 -0.02 -14.27
CA GLY A 190 -5.06 1.11 -14.15
C GLY A 190 -4.13 1.28 -15.36
N ILE A 191 -3.74 2.52 -15.63
CA ILE A 191 -2.71 2.83 -16.63
C ILE A 191 -1.34 2.77 -15.92
N PRO A 192 -0.45 1.82 -16.25
CA PRO A 192 0.85 1.70 -15.59
C PRO A 192 1.69 2.95 -15.83
N LYS A 193 2.26 3.51 -14.76
CA LYS A 193 3.22 4.61 -14.84
C LYS A 193 4.63 4.06 -15.09
N SER A 194 5.50 4.89 -15.66
CA SER A 194 6.88 4.50 -15.92
C SER A 194 7.67 4.30 -14.62
N PHE A 195 8.64 3.37 -14.61
CA PHE A 195 9.47 3.02 -13.45
C PHE A 195 10.17 4.23 -12.79
N TYR A 196 10.58 5.21 -13.59
CA TYR A 196 11.26 6.43 -13.14
C TYR A 196 10.33 7.62 -12.88
N TYR A 197 9.01 7.39 -12.82
CA TYR A 197 8.01 8.43 -12.59
C TYR A 197 8.23 9.31 -11.34
N PRO A 198 8.71 8.80 -10.18
CA PRO A 198 9.00 9.66 -9.02
C PRO A 198 10.05 10.74 -9.31
N PHE A 199 10.92 10.51 -10.30
CA PHE A 199 11.96 11.44 -10.71
C PHE A 199 11.52 12.38 -11.84
N GLN A 200 10.30 12.23 -12.36
CA GLN A 200 9.77 13.11 -13.40
C GLN A 200 9.15 14.37 -12.76
N LEU A 201 9.66 15.55 -13.13
CA LEU A 201 9.10 16.83 -12.67
C LEU A 201 7.62 17.02 -13.06
N SER A 202 7.15 16.35 -14.12
CA SER A 202 5.74 16.35 -14.53
C SER A 202 4.81 15.69 -13.52
N TYR A 203 5.31 14.78 -12.66
CA TYR A 203 4.52 14.22 -11.57
C TYR A 203 4.25 15.26 -10.48
N TRP A 204 5.31 15.93 -10.03
CA TRP A 204 5.25 16.87 -8.91
C TRP A 204 4.61 18.20 -9.30
N ARG A 205 4.73 18.63 -10.55
CA ARG A 205 4.11 19.87 -11.05
C ARG A 205 2.63 19.72 -11.41
N GLY A 206 2.08 18.51 -11.38
CA GLY A 206 0.76 18.21 -11.92
C GLY A 206 0.73 18.41 -13.44
N TYR A 207 -0.26 17.83 -14.08
CA TYR A 207 -0.58 18.26 -15.44
C TYR A 207 -1.09 19.70 -15.34
N THR A 208 -0.37 20.65 -15.93
CA THR A 208 -0.98 21.92 -16.30
C THR A 208 -2.08 21.58 -17.29
N THR A 209 -3.32 21.50 -16.81
CA THR A 209 -4.47 21.82 -17.62
C THR A 209 -4.20 23.23 -18.13
N SER A 210 -3.75 23.34 -19.39
CA SER A 210 -3.94 24.59 -20.10
C SER A 210 -5.42 24.87 -19.96
N ASN A 211 -5.78 25.89 -19.18
CA ASN A 211 -7.11 26.44 -19.19
C ASN A 211 -7.31 26.92 -20.63
N VAL A 212 -7.82 26.04 -21.48
CA VAL A 212 -8.46 26.45 -22.72
C VAL A 212 -9.65 27.23 -22.20
N HIS A 213 -9.51 28.56 -22.19
CA HIS A 213 -10.66 29.44 -22.11
C HIS A 213 -11.64 28.90 -23.15
N VAL A 214 -12.76 28.36 -22.68
CA VAL A 214 -13.93 28.12 -23.50
C VAL A 214 -14.41 29.52 -23.85
N SER A 215 -13.83 30.11 -24.89
CA SER A 215 -14.52 31.13 -25.66
C SER A 215 -15.61 30.38 -26.41
N ASP A 216 -16.87 30.75 -26.16
CA ASP A 216 -18.08 30.28 -26.83
C ASP A 216 -18.09 30.52 -28.38
N GLU A 217 -16.93 30.77 -28.99
CA GLU A 217 -16.74 31.13 -30.40
C GLU A 217 -16.21 29.97 -31.28
N PHE A 218 -15.99 28.76 -30.74
CA PHE A 218 -15.38 27.66 -31.51
C PHE A 218 -16.35 26.57 -32.02
N ILE A 219 -17.67 26.82 -32.04
CA ILE A 219 -18.64 25.86 -32.60
C ILE A 219 -18.72 25.95 -34.14
N ASP A 220 -18.20 27.01 -34.78
CA ASP A 220 -18.58 27.31 -36.17
C ASP A 220 -17.70 26.73 -37.31
N GLU A 221 -16.64 25.95 -37.05
CA GLU A 221 -15.72 25.55 -38.15
C GLU A 221 -15.60 24.04 -38.44
N ALA A 222 -16.34 23.17 -37.75
CA ALA A 222 -16.34 21.73 -38.05
C ALA A 222 -17.60 21.21 -38.77
N GLU A 223 -18.52 22.10 -39.17
CA GLU A 223 -19.82 21.70 -39.73
C GLU A 223 -19.80 21.26 -41.20
N ASN A 224 -18.68 21.40 -41.92
CA ASN A 224 -18.80 21.47 -43.38
C ASN A 224 -18.16 20.31 -44.16
N ASN A 225 -18.47 19.06 -43.83
CA ASN A 225 -18.18 17.98 -44.80
C ASN A 225 -19.12 16.76 -44.86
N ASN A 226 -20.17 16.61 -44.04
CA ASN A 226 -21.21 15.58 -44.27
C ASN A 226 -22.48 15.81 -43.43
N SER A 227 -23.23 16.89 -43.69
CA SER A 227 -24.51 17.18 -43.00
C SER A 227 -25.59 16.10 -43.18
N ALA A 228 -25.41 15.17 -44.13
CA ALA A 228 -26.34 14.06 -44.36
C ALA A 228 -26.18 12.89 -43.36
N ALA A 229 -25.07 12.81 -42.63
CA ALA A 229 -24.77 11.71 -41.72
C ALA A 229 -25.05 12.03 -40.24
N PHE A 230 -25.40 13.27 -39.92
CA PHE A 230 -25.64 13.76 -38.57
C PHE A 230 -27.08 14.25 -38.43
N GLU A 231 -27.75 13.81 -37.37
CA GLU A 231 -29.06 14.36 -37.00
C GLU A 231 -28.89 15.75 -36.39
N SER A 232 -29.87 16.63 -36.64
CA SER A 232 -29.90 17.96 -36.02
C SER A 232 -30.02 17.85 -34.50
N GLU A 233 -29.40 18.78 -33.78
CA GLU A 233 -29.46 18.77 -32.32
C GLU A 233 -30.89 18.93 -31.79
N PRO A 234 -31.32 18.11 -30.81
CA PRO A 234 -32.63 18.22 -30.19
C PRO A 234 -32.75 19.49 -29.34
N VAL A 235 -33.67 20.38 -29.70
CA VAL A 235 -33.90 21.67 -29.02
C VAL A 235 -34.58 21.52 -27.66
N ASP A 236 -35.38 20.46 -27.48
CA ASP A 236 -36.22 20.25 -26.29
C ASP A 236 -35.55 19.39 -25.18
N LYS A 237 -34.26 19.05 -25.30
CA LYS A 237 -33.59 18.19 -24.33
C LYS A 237 -32.42 18.89 -23.66
N GLU A 238 -32.34 18.73 -22.34
CA GLU A 238 -31.21 19.22 -21.55
C GLU A 238 -29.94 18.42 -21.88
N LEU A 239 -28.84 19.14 -22.09
CA LEU A 239 -27.52 18.57 -22.34
C LEU A 239 -27.02 17.87 -21.05
N GLY A 240 -26.68 16.60 -21.14
CA GLY A 240 -26.14 15.84 -20.01
C GLY A 240 -24.61 15.78 -19.98
N VAL A 241 -23.99 15.44 -21.12
CA VAL A 241 -22.53 15.37 -21.26
C VAL A 241 -22.12 15.99 -22.59
N GLN A 242 -21.14 16.88 -22.55
CA GLN A 242 -20.52 17.49 -23.72
C GLN A 242 -19.06 17.08 -23.83
N LEU A 243 -18.68 16.53 -24.98
CA LEU A 243 -17.30 16.32 -25.36
C LEU A 243 -16.94 17.36 -26.42
N ASN A 244 -15.89 18.14 -26.17
CA ASN A 244 -15.38 19.13 -27.11
C ASN A 244 -13.92 18.83 -27.43
N ASN A 245 -13.64 18.41 -28.67
CA ASN A 245 -12.30 18.14 -29.20
C ASN A 245 -11.45 17.20 -28.32
N VAL A 246 -12.09 16.19 -27.72
CA VAL A 246 -11.42 15.28 -26.79
C VAL A 246 -10.55 14.29 -27.54
N SER A 247 -9.30 14.13 -27.10
CA SER A 247 -8.33 13.22 -27.71
C SER A 247 -7.63 12.36 -26.66
N LYS A 248 -7.39 11.09 -26.97
CA LYS A 248 -6.62 10.16 -26.15
C LYS A 248 -5.57 9.43 -26.96
N THR A 249 -4.33 9.55 -26.51
CA THR A 249 -3.19 8.82 -27.08
C THR A 249 -2.58 7.93 -26.01
N TYR A 250 -2.47 6.63 -26.28
CA TYR A 250 -1.74 5.70 -25.44
C TYR A 250 -0.32 5.58 -25.94
N SER A 251 0.65 5.93 -25.09
CA SER A 251 2.07 5.74 -25.36
C SER A 251 2.56 4.48 -24.63
N PHE A 252 3.23 3.59 -25.36
CA PHE A 252 3.75 2.34 -24.82
C PHE A 252 5.28 2.42 -24.72
N LEU A 253 5.77 2.99 -23.62
CA LEU A 253 7.22 3.18 -23.41
C LEU A 253 7.99 1.85 -23.28
N LEU A 254 7.37 0.78 -22.76
CA LEU A 254 8.08 -0.49 -22.53
C LEU A 254 8.28 -1.37 -23.77
N ASN A 255 7.52 -1.17 -24.85
CA ASN A 255 7.47 -2.12 -25.97
C ASN A 255 7.97 -1.57 -27.32
N ASN A 256 8.62 -0.41 -27.35
CA ASN A 256 9.03 0.27 -28.60
C ASN A 256 7.88 0.39 -29.63
N ARG A 257 6.62 0.40 -29.16
CA ARG A 257 5.46 0.52 -30.03
C ARG A 257 5.19 2.00 -30.28
N PRO A 258 4.83 2.40 -31.51
CA PRO A 258 4.42 3.76 -31.79
C PRO A 258 3.21 4.13 -30.92
N PRO A 259 3.10 5.40 -30.51
CA PRO A 259 1.93 5.87 -29.77
C PRO A 259 0.66 5.62 -30.59
N VAL A 260 -0.38 5.11 -29.92
CA VAL A 260 -1.67 4.79 -30.54
C VAL A 260 -2.67 5.87 -30.18
N HIS A 261 -3.12 6.62 -31.19
CA HIS A 261 -4.22 7.55 -31.06
C HIS A 261 -5.54 6.77 -31.00
N ALA A 262 -6.08 6.60 -29.78
CA ALA A 262 -7.30 5.83 -29.56
C ALA A 262 -8.57 6.67 -29.76
N VAL A 263 -8.51 7.97 -29.51
CA VAL A 263 -9.57 8.95 -29.82
C VAL A 263 -8.90 10.23 -30.29
N GLN A 264 -9.42 10.85 -31.35
CA GLN A 264 -8.87 12.07 -31.94
C GLN A 264 -9.98 13.07 -32.24
N ASN A 265 -9.89 14.24 -31.62
CA ASN A 265 -10.79 15.39 -31.78
C ASN A 265 -12.27 15.00 -31.77
N LEU A 266 -12.68 14.18 -30.80
CA LEU A 266 -14.07 13.76 -30.67
C LEU A 266 -14.89 14.89 -30.04
N SER A 267 -15.87 15.38 -30.80
CA SER A 267 -16.90 16.30 -30.32
C SER A 267 -18.27 15.62 -30.41
N MET A 268 -19.00 15.60 -29.31
CA MET A 268 -20.29 14.91 -29.20
C MET A 268 -21.10 15.45 -28.02
N ASN A 269 -22.40 15.62 -28.26
CA ASN A 269 -23.39 16.00 -27.26
C ASN A 269 -24.25 14.78 -26.89
N ILE A 270 -24.40 14.53 -25.59
CA ILE A 270 -25.25 13.47 -25.02
C ILE A 270 -26.31 14.14 -24.16
N TYR A 271 -27.59 13.88 -24.46
CA TYR A 271 -28.71 14.57 -23.82
C TYR A 271 -29.39 13.70 -22.76
N HIS A 272 -30.00 14.36 -21.76
CA HIS A 272 -30.78 13.69 -20.73
C HIS A 272 -31.97 12.92 -21.33
N GLY A 273 -32.19 11.70 -20.82
CA GLY A 273 -33.30 10.84 -21.26
C GLY A 273 -33.14 10.26 -22.67
N GLN A 274 -31.97 10.35 -23.29
CA GLN A 274 -31.64 9.61 -24.52
C GLN A 274 -30.78 8.38 -24.22
N LEU A 275 -31.08 7.29 -24.94
CA LEU A 275 -30.19 6.13 -24.99
C LEU A 275 -29.17 6.36 -26.10
N THR A 276 -27.91 6.58 -25.72
CA THR A 276 -26.80 6.77 -26.66
C THR A 276 -26.02 5.45 -26.81
N ALA A 277 -25.83 5.00 -28.05
CA ALA A 277 -25.07 3.79 -28.35
C ALA A 277 -23.84 4.12 -29.21
N LEU A 278 -22.65 3.69 -28.76
CA LEU A 278 -21.40 3.80 -29.51
C LEU A 278 -21.17 2.52 -30.32
N LEU A 279 -21.28 2.61 -31.64
CA LEU A 279 -21.12 1.49 -32.58
C LEU A 279 -19.88 1.70 -33.47
N GLY A 280 -19.20 0.60 -33.83
CA GLY A 280 -18.01 0.64 -34.67
C GLY A 280 -17.18 -0.63 -34.56
N HIS A 281 -16.20 -0.81 -35.45
CA HIS A 281 -15.33 -1.98 -35.46
C HIS A 281 -14.47 -2.10 -34.18
N ASN A 282 -13.88 -3.28 -33.95
CA ASN A 282 -12.93 -3.48 -32.85
C ASN A 282 -11.70 -2.58 -33.05
N GLY A 283 -11.29 -1.88 -31.99
CA GLY A 283 -10.20 -0.89 -32.05
C GLY A 283 -10.61 0.54 -32.43
N ALA A 284 -11.89 0.81 -32.74
CA ALA A 284 -12.38 2.15 -33.08
C ALA A 284 -12.44 3.17 -31.91
N GLY A 285 -11.85 2.87 -30.75
CA GLY A 285 -11.84 3.78 -29.60
C GLY A 285 -13.08 3.78 -28.69
N LYS A 286 -14.11 2.97 -28.97
CA LYS A 286 -15.38 2.94 -28.18
C LYS A 286 -15.18 2.85 -26.65
N SER A 287 -14.45 1.85 -26.18
CA SER A 287 -14.19 1.67 -24.74
C SER A 287 -13.32 2.79 -24.17
N THR A 288 -12.41 3.34 -24.98
CA THR A 288 -11.59 4.49 -24.60
C THR A 288 -12.45 5.74 -24.42
N THR A 289 -13.39 6.01 -25.33
CA THR A 289 -14.32 7.12 -25.22
C THR A 289 -15.14 7.02 -23.93
N ILE A 290 -15.71 5.84 -23.65
CA ILE A 290 -16.46 5.62 -22.41
C ILE A 290 -15.58 5.84 -21.18
N SER A 291 -14.36 5.29 -21.17
CA SER A 291 -13.39 5.46 -20.08
C SER A 291 -12.88 6.89 -19.88
N MET A 292 -13.07 7.79 -20.85
CA MET A 292 -12.76 9.21 -20.65
C MET A 292 -13.94 9.99 -20.07
N ILE A 293 -15.17 9.52 -20.30
CA ILE A 293 -16.38 10.11 -19.74
C ILE A 293 -16.52 9.72 -18.26
N THR A 294 -16.12 8.49 -17.90
CA THR A 294 -16.19 7.92 -16.55
C THR A 294 -14.88 8.03 -15.78
#